data_AF-A0A392SJS9-F1
#
_entry.id   AF-A0A392SJS9-F1
#
_cell.length_a   1.000
_cell.length_b   1.000
_cell.length_c   1.000
_cell.angle_alpha   90.00
_cell.angle_beta   90.00
_cell.angle_gamma   90.00
#
_symmetry.space_group_name_H-M   'P 1'
#
loop_
_entity.id
_entity.type
_entity.pdbx_description
1 polymer ?
#
loop_
_entity_poly.entity_id
_entity_poly.type
_entity_poly.pdbx_seq_one_letter_code
_entity_poly.pdbx_strand_id
1 'polypeptide(L)' 'MSGLNLNTNVGVVQKTNIEWRETSSHVIESDIIGREGDKEKIVSLLRQPHGDQNVCLVAIVGIGGLGKTALAQLVYNDGE' A
#
# COMPACT_ATOMS: atom_id res chain seq x y z
N MET A 1 6.28 11.44 -33.61
CA MET A 1 4.81 11.41 -33.65
C MET A 1 4.31 12.76 -33.18
N SER A 2 4.02 13.66 -34.12
CA SER A 2 3.45 14.99 -33.90
C SER A 2 1.93 14.90 -33.96
N GLY A 3 1.26 15.54 -33.00
CA GLY A 3 -0.19 15.60 -32.88
C GLY A 3 -0.45 15.62 -31.38
N LEU A 4 -0.84 16.74 -30.79
CA LEU A 4 -2.18 17.31 -30.93
C LEU A 4 -2.10 18.85 -30.85
N ASN A 5 -2.82 19.55 -31.74
CA ASN A 5 -2.98 21.00 -31.70
C ASN A 5 -4.20 21.32 -30.81
N LEU A 6 -3.96 21.69 -29.55
CA LEU A 6 -5.02 22.08 -28.62
C LEU A 6 -5.14 23.61 -28.60
N ASN A 7 -6.33 24.11 -28.92
CA ASN A 7 -6.66 25.53 -28.83
C ASN A 7 -6.65 25.97 -27.35
N THR A 8 -5.93 27.05 -27.04
CA THR A 8 -5.66 27.54 -25.67
C THR A 8 -6.90 28.01 -24.90
N ASN A 9 -8.06 28.06 -25.55
CA ASN A 9 -9.34 28.44 -24.94
C ASN A 9 -10.16 27.24 -24.41
N VAL A 10 -9.63 26.02 -24.47
CA VAL A 10 -10.25 24.86 -23.82
C VAL A 10 -9.88 24.88 -22.33
N GLY A 11 -10.80 25.38 -21.50
CA GLY A 11 -10.73 25.18 -20.06
C GLY A 11 -10.87 23.70 -19.75
N VAL A 12 -9.76 23.01 -19.50
CA VAL A 12 -9.78 21.65 -18.94
C VAL A 12 -10.29 21.76 -17.51
N VAL A 13 -11.57 21.46 -17.28
CA VAL A 13 -12.08 21.25 -15.93
C VAL A 13 -11.54 19.90 -15.45
N GLN A 14 -10.42 19.92 -14.73
CA GLN A 14 -10.01 18.76 -13.94
C GLN A 14 -10.99 18.59 -12.80
N LYS A 15 -11.80 17.55 -12.87
CA LYS A 15 -12.59 17.09 -11.72
C LYS A 15 -11.62 16.47 -10.72
N THR A 16 -11.09 17.28 -9.81
CA THR A 16 -10.26 16.82 -8.69
C THR A 16 -11.15 16.16 -7.65
N ASN A 17 -11.64 14.94 -7.94
CA ASN A 17 -12.09 14.02 -6.89
C ASN A 17 -10.85 13.53 -6.13
N ILE A 18 -10.18 14.43 -5.41
CA ILE A 18 -9.16 14.07 -4.44
C ILE A 18 -9.94 13.63 -3.20
N GLU A 19 -10.43 12.39 -3.21
CA GLU A 19 -10.73 11.71 -1.96
C GLU A 19 -9.39 11.57 -1.24
N TRP A 20 -9.13 12.46 -0.29
CA TRP A 20 -7.94 12.38 0.53
C TRP A 20 -7.95 11.02 1.24
N ARG A 21 -6.97 10.17 0.94
CA ARG A 21 -6.82 8.93 1.69
C ARG A 21 -6.58 9.27 3.14
N GLU A 22 -7.43 8.77 4.04
CA GLU A 22 -7.25 8.91 5.49
C GLU A 22 -5.95 8.26 5.97
N THR A 23 -5.41 7.30 5.21
CA THR A 23 -4.16 6.62 5.51
C THR A 23 -3.08 7.02 4.51
N SER A 24 -1.99 7.59 5.03
CA SER A 24 -0.76 7.89 4.28
C SER A 24 0.21 6.72 4.36
N SER A 25 1.18 6.61 3.44
CA SER A 25 2.20 5.55 3.45
C SER A 25 3.29 5.73 4.52
N HIS A 26 3.38 6.89 5.15
CA HIS A 26 4.31 7.11 6.25
C HIS A 26 3.81 6.43 7.52
N VAL A 27 4.67 5.61 8.10
CA VAL A 27 4.42 4.92 9.36
C VAL A 27 5.51 5.32 10.34
N ILE A 28 5.11 5.65 11.56
CA ILE A 28 6.03 5.79 12.69
C ILE A 28 6.01 4.43 13.38
N GLU A 29 7.01 3.58 13.09
CA GLU A 29 7.02 2.20 13.59
C GLU A 29 6.98 2.13 15.12
N SER A 30 7.60 3.10 15.80
CA SER A 30 7.58 3.20 17.27
C SER A 30 6.20 3.38 17.88
N ASP A 31 5.22 3.84 17.10
CA ASP A 31 3.84 4.04 17.57
C ASP A 31 2.99 2.76 17.44
N ILE A 32 3.53 1.72 16.79
CA ILE A 32 2.84 0.44 16.61
C ILE A 32 3.41 -0.58 17.59
N ILE A 33 2.55 -1.10 18.45
CA ILE A 33 2.93 -2.05 19.52
C ILE A 33 2.27 -3.41 19.32
N GLY A 34 2.99 -4.48 19.66
CA GLY A 34 2.43 -5.83 19.76
C GLY A 34 2.11 -6.48 18.41
N ARG A 35 2.74 -5.99 17.33
CA ARG A 35 2.57 -6.50 15.96
C ARG A 35 3.83 -7.17 15.40
N GLU A 36 4.88 -7.27 16.19
CA GLU A 36 6.19 -7.79 15.78
C GLU A 36 6.05 -9.24 15.29
N GLY A 37 5.38 -10.10 16.07
CA GLY A 37 5.16 -11.49 15.69
C GLY A 37 4.22 -11.67 14.49
N ASP A 38 3.27 -10.76 14.26
CA ASP A 38 2.43 -10.78 13.05
C ASP A 38 3.23 -10.35 11.82
N LYS A 39 4.08 -9.32 11.97
CA LYS A 39 5.00 -8.85 10.93
C LYS A 39 5.93 -9.97 10.48
N GLU A 40 6.64 -10.60 11.44
CA GLU A 40 7.60 -11.68 11.17
C GLU A 40 6.97 -12.86 10.43
N LYS A 41 5.74 -13.26 10.81
CA LYS A 41 5.00 -14.32 10.12
C LYS A 41 4.70 -13.96 8.68
N ILE A 42 4.20 -12.74 8.43
CA ILE A 42 3.86 -12.31 7.07
C ILE A 42 5.12 -12.20 6.21
N VAL A 43 6.21 -11.62 6.72
CA VAL A 43 7.50 -11.55 6.01
C VAL A 43 8.02 -12.94 5.68
N SER A 44 7.96 -13.88 6.62
CA SER A 44 8.33 -15.28 6.40
C SER A 44 7.50 -15.93 5.29
N LEU A 45 6.18 -15.72 5.28
CA LEU A 45 5.29 -16.24 4.24
C LEU A 45 5.61 -15.68 2.86
N LEU A 46 5.90 -14.37 2.78
CA LEU A 46 6.22 -13.69 1.52
C LEU A 46 7.61 -14.08 0.97
N ARG A 47 8.56 -14.43 1.84
CA ARG A 47 9.91 -14.85 1.46
C ARG A 47 10.04 -16.36 1.22
N GLN A 48 9.00 -17.14 1.52
CA GLN A 48 9.03 -18.59 1.30
C GLN A 48 9.22 -18.89 -0.19
N PRO A 49 10.06 -19.89 -0.56
CA PRO A 49 10.10 -20.36 -1.93
C PRO A 49 8.77 -21.02 -2.31
N HIS A 50 8.05 -20.43 -3.28
CA HIS A 50 6.74 -20.92 -3.73
C HIS A 50 6.79 -21.87 -4.94
N GLY A 51 7.96 -22.46 -5.21
CA GLY A 51 8.16 -23.37 -6.34
C GLY A 51 7.82 -22.70 -7.67
N ASP A 52 6.91 -23.30 -8.44
CA ASP A 52 6.48 -22.83 -9.77
C ASP A 52 5.44 -21.69 -9.73
N GLN A 53 5.11 -21.14 -8.55
CA GLN A 53 4.15 -20.04 -8.44
C GLN A 53 4.84 -18.70 -8.73
N ASN A 54 4.38 -18.02 -9.79
CA ASN A 54 4.92 -16.74 -10.21
C ASN A 54 4.56 -15.56 -9.28
N VAL A 55 3.55 -15.71 -8.41
CA VAL A 55 3.05 -14.64 -7.54
C VAL A 55 2.63 -15.21 -6.20
N CYS A 56 3.11 -14.61 -5.10
CA CYS A 56 2.62 -14.84 -3.74
C CYS A 56 1.75 -13.66 -3.29
N LEU A 57 0.62 -13.95 -2.63
CA LEU A 57 -0.32 -12.95 -2.12
C LEU A 57 -0.72 -13.29 -0.69
N VAL A 58 -0.59 -12.31 0.22
CA VAL A 58 -1.09 -12.38 1.59
C VAL A 58 -2.13 -11.29 1.81
N ALA A 59 -3.35 -11.68 2.18
CA ALA A 59 -4.44 -10.75 2.46
C ALA A 59 -4.61 -10.53 3.97
N ILE A 60 -4.67 -9.27 4.40
CA ILE A 60 -4.96 -8.88 5.80
C ILE A 60 -6.44 -8.49 5.91
N VAL A 61 -7.22 -9.26 6.67
CA VAL A 61 -8.68 -9.10 6.79
C VAL A 61 -9.08 -8.83 8.24
N GLY A 62 -10.16 -8.08 8.45
CA GLY A 62 -10.67 -7.73 9.77
C GLY A 62 -11.53 -6.46 9.76
N ILE A 63 -12.15 -6.17 10.90
CA ILE A 63 -13.04 -5.00 11.08
C ILE A 63 -12.32 -3.65 10.86
N GLY A 64 -13.10 -2.58 10.71
CA GLY A 64 -12.57 -1.21 10.66
C GLY A 64 -11.80 -0.86 11.93
N GLY A 65 -10.75 -0.03 11.82
CA GLY A 65 -9.95 0.42 12.97
C GLY A 65 -8.99 -0.60 13.60
N LEU A 66 -8.96 -1.86 13.13
CA LEU A 66 -8.10 -2.91 13.71
C LEU A 66 -6.58 -2.72 13.49
N GLY A 67 -6.18 -1.75 12.66
CA GLY A 67 -4.78 -1.51 12.30
C GLY A 67 -4.25 -2.38 11.16
N LYS A 68 -5.13 -2.86 10.25
CA LYS A 68 -4.73 -3.68 9.08
C LYS A 68 -3.70 -2.97 8.20
N THR A 69 -3.99 -1.70 7.85
CA THR A 69 -3.09 -0.88 7.03
C THR A 69 -1.78 -0.59 7.77
N ALA A 70 -1.82 -0.40 9.09
CA ALA A 70 -0.62 -0.21 9.91
C ALA A 70 0.29 -1.45 9.89
N LEU A 71 -0.28 -2.65 10.02
CA LEU A 71 0.48 -3.90 9.90
C LEU A 71 1.06 -4.09 8.49
N ALA A 72 0.28 -3.78 7.43
CA ALA A 72 0.78 -3.85 6.06
C ALA A 72 1.98 -2.92 5.82
N GLN A 73 1.97 -1.74 6.43
CA GLN A 73 3.07 -0.77 6.35
C GLN A 73 4.31 -1.26 7.08
N LEU A 74 4.17 -1.83 8.27
CA LEU A 74 5.29 -2.47 8.99
C LEU A 74 5.95 -3.58 8.17
N VAL A 75 5.15 -4.40 7.48
CA VAL A 75 5.66 -5.47 6.62
C VAL A 75 6.36 -4.89 5.38
N TYR A 76 5.78 -3.87 4.74
CA TYR A 76 6.34 -3.27 3.54
C TYR A 76 7.66 -2.53 3.80
N ASN A 77 7.79 -1.89 4.96
CA ASN A 77 8.98 -1.15 5.35
C ASN A 77 10.04 -2.04 6.04
N ASP A 78 9.83 -3.35 6.13
CA ASP A 78 10.82 -4.27 6.70
C ASP A 78 12.13 -4.20 5.88
N GLY A 79 13.19 -3.67 6.50
CA GLY A 79 14.41 -3.21 5.83
C GLY A 79 15.39 -4.30 5.39
N GLU A 80 14.90 -5.48 5.01
CA GLU A 80 15.70 -6.62 4.57
C GLU A 80 15.25 -7.15 3.20
#